data_AF-A0A9E5SX75-F1
#
_entry.id   AF-A0A9E5SX75-F1
#
_cell.length_a   1.000
_cell.length_b   1.000
_cell.length_c   1.000
_cell.angle_alpha   90.00
_cell.angle_beta   90.00
_cell.angle_gamma   90.00
#
_symmetry.space_group_name_H-M   'P 1'
#
loop_
_entity.id
_entity.type
_entity.pdbx_description
1 polymer ?
#
loop_
_entity_poly.entity_id
_entity_poly.type
_entity_poly.pdbx_seq_one_letter_code
_entity_poly.pdbx_strand_id
1 'polypeptide(L)'
;MINYPEFEHLKRLEDKKNPFAGLFEYDDGSRFYIEPTFYSQLMGFKLRFQIEFPLVLEKIEEVVRAKKRVVFTGDFENSSTNVEGYIFLEITDITNPLHLYVEDKSRGSDYGD
;
A
#
# COMPACT_ATOMS: atom_id res chain seq x y z
N MET A 1 -12.63 -0.20 12.34
CA MET A 1 -12.18 -0.88 11.11
C MET A 1 -11.94 0.19 10.06
N ILE A 2 -10.82 0.18 9.35
CA ILE A 2 -10.49 1.22 8.36
C ILE A 2 -11.43 1.08 7.15
N ASN A 3 -11.92 2.22 6.64
CA ASN A 3 -12.61 2.28 5.36
C ASN A 3 -11.61 2.55 4.22
N TYR A 4 -11.85 1.91 3.07
CA TYR A 4 -10.96 1.94 1.91
C TYR A 4 -11.76 2.37 0.67
N PRO A 5 -12.17 3.65 0.56
CA PRO A 5 -13.01 4.13 -0.54
C PRO A 5 -12.38 3.88 -1.92
N GLU A 6 -11.05 3.92 -2.03
CA GLU A 6 -10.31 3.62 -3.25
C GLU A 6 -10.54 2.19 -3.76
N PHE A 7 -10.93 1.27 -2.87
CA PHE A 7 -11.10 -0.16 -3.17
C PHE A 7 -12.55 -0.64 -2.96
N GLU A 8 -13.53 0.26 -2.83
CA GLU A 8 -14.96 -0.10 -2.64
C GLU A 8 -15.55 -0.87 -3.83
N HIS A 9 -14.97 -0.70 -5.02
CA HIS A 9 -15.35 -1.45 -6.22
C HIS A 9 -14.83 -2.89 -6.23
N LEU A 10 -13.92 -3.25 -5.31
CA LEU A 10 -13.34 -4.58 -5.21
C LEU A 10 -14.09 -5.45 -4.21
N LYS A 11 -13.98 -6.77 -4.38
CA LYS A 11 -14.54 -7.71 -3.42
C LYS A 11 -13.66 -7.77 -2.18
N ARG A 12 -14.17 -7.25 -1.06
CA ARG A 12 -13.53 -7.39 0.25
C ARG A 12 -13.79 -8.77 0.83
N LEU A 13 -12.75 -9.43 1.34
CA LEU A 13 -12.81 -10.72 2.00
C LEU A 13 -12.49 -10.57 3.50
N GLU A 14 -13.03 -11.46 4.32
CA GLU A 14 -12.69 -11.55 5.73
C GLU A 14 -11.55 -12.56 5.94
N ASP A 15 -10.51 -12.15 6.67
CA ASP A 15 -9.47 -13.04 7.15
C ASP A 15 -9.27 -12.85 8.65
N LYS A 16 -9.76 -13.83 9.43
CA LYS A 16 -9.67 -13.80 10.89
C LYS A 16 -8.25 -13.94 11.42
N LYS A 17 -7.31 -14.44 10.62
CA LYS A 17 -5.90 -14.54 11.01
C LYS A 17 -5.18 -13.21 10.89
N ASN A 18 -5.65 -12.33 10.00
CA ASN A 18 -5.07 -11.02 9.72
C ASN A 18 -6.13 -9.92 9.93
N PRO A 19 -6.69 -9.77 11.14
CA PRO A 19 -7.89 -8.94 11.38
C PRO A 19 -7.67 -7.44 11.18
N PHE A 20 -6.41 -6.99 11.14
CA PHE A 20 -6.05 -5.58 10.98
C PHE A 20 -5.79 -5.19 9.52
N ALA A 21 -5.52 -6.16 8.64
CA ALA A 21 -5.29 -5.92 7.23
C ALA A 21 -6.60 -6.02 6.44
N GLY A 22 -6.78 -5.14 5.44
CA GLY A 22 -7.86 -5.27 4.47
C GLY A 22 -7.48 -6.28 3.39
N LEU A 23 -8.28 -7.33 3.17
CA LEU A 23 -8.09 -8.29 2.08
C LEU A 23 -9.07 -7.99 0.94
N PHE A 24 -8.53 -7.79 -0.26
CA PHE A 24 -9.29 -7.47 -1.47
C PHE A 24 -8.96 -8.44 -2.60
N GLU A 25 -9.95 -8.72 -3.46
CA GLU A 25 -9.86 -9.60 -4.61
C GLU A 25 -10.35 -8.87 -5.89
N TYR A 26 -9.55 -8.94 -6.94
CA TYR A 26 -9.92 -8.54 -8.30
C TYR A 26 -10.69 -9.66 -9.02
N ASP A 27 -11.32 -9.30 -10.13
CA ASP A 27 -12.12 -10.19 -10.99
C ASP A 27 -11.32 -11.36 -11.58
N ASP A 28 -10.01 -11.20 -11.80
CA ASP A 28 -9.11 -12.26 -12.28
C ASP A 28 -8.63 -13.21 -11.17
N GLY A 29 -9.13 -13.02 -9.94
CA GLY A 29 -8.75 -13.79 -8.76
C GLY A 29 -7.43 -13.37 -8.12
N SER A 30 -6.76 -12.32 -8.62
CA SER A 30 -5.62 -11.73 -7.92
C SER A 30 -6.06 -11.06 -6.62
N ARG A 31 -5.20 -11.14 -5.59
CA ARG A 31 -5.53 -10.72 -4.23
C ARG A 31 -4.42 -9.90 -3.63
N PHE A 32 -4.82 -8.96 -2.77
CA PHE A 32 -3.89 -8.26 -1.94
C PHE A 32 -4.40 -8.00 -0.53
N TYR A 33 -3.46 -7.97 0.41
CA TYR A 33 -3.65 -7.38 1.72
C TYR A 33 -3.14 -5.94 1.71
N ILE A 34 -3.83 -5.05 2.43
CA ILE A 34 -3.33 -3.71 2.71
C ILE A 34 -3.32 -3.47 4.22
N GLU A 35 -2.12 -3.23 4.75
CA GLU A 35 -1.94 -2.93 6.16
C GLU A 35 -2.29 -1.48 6.50
N PRO A 36 -2.69 -1.20 7.76
CA PRO A 36 -2.97 0.16 8.22
C PRO A 36 -1.82 1.15 7.96
N THR A 37 -0.58 0.71 8.17
CA THR A 37 0.62 1.56 8.01
C THR A 37 0.83 1.96 6.56
N PHE A 38 0.79 0.99 5.63
CA PHE A 38 0.86 1.28 4.20
C PHE A 38 -0.28 2.19 3.75
N TYR A 39 -1.51 1.92 4.20
CA TYR A 39 -2.66 2.74 3.81
C TYR A 39 -2.52 4.19 4.31
N SER A 40 -1.97 4.38 5.51
CA SER A 40 -1.67 5.72 6.03
C SER A 40 -0.65 6.46 5.17
N GLN A 41 0.40 5.77 4.71
CA GLN A 41 1.37 6.32 3.76
C GLN A 41 0.74 6.65 2.41
N LEU A 42 -0.11 5.76 1.88
CA LEU A 42 -0.85 5.96 0.64
C LEU A 42 -1.75 7.20 0.70
N MET A 43 -2.44 7.42 1.82
CA MET A 43 -3.24 8.63 2.04
C MET A 43 -2.37 9.89 2.15
N GLY A 44 -1.18 9.80 2.76
CA GLY A 44 -0.20 10.88 2.73
C GLY A 44 0.23 11.24 1.30
N PHE A 45 0.46 10.23 0.46
CA PHE A 45 0.72 10.42 -0.97
C PHE A 45 -0.45 11.07 -1.70
N LYS A 46 -1.69 10.63 -1.45
CA LYS A 46 -2.90 11.25 -2.01
C LYS A 46 -2.96 12.75 -1.75
N LEU A 47 -2.62 13.19 -0.53
CA LEU A 47 -2.64 14.60 -0.16
C LEU A 47 -1.57 15.42 -0.89
N ARG A 48 -0.38 14.83 -1.11
CA ARG A 48 0.78 15.49 -1.73
C ARG A 48 0.73 15.49 -3.26
N PHE A 49 0.28 14.39 -3.85
CA PHE A 49 0.27 14.12 -5.29
C PHE A 49 -1.16 13.88 -5.78
N GLN A 50 -2.05 14.84 -5.53
CA GLN A 50 -3.48 14.68 -5.81
C GLN A 50 -3.76 14.40 -7.29
N ILE A 51 -2.96 15.00 -8.19
CA ILE A 51 -3.11 14.86 -9.64
C ILE A 51 -2.66 13.47 -10.10
N GLU A 52 -1.56 12.98 -9.54
CA GLU A 52 -0.92 11.71 -9.91
C GLU A 52 -1.45 10.52 -9.12
N PHE A 53 -2.24 10.74 -8.06
CA PHE A 53 -2.77 9.68 -7.21
C PHE A 53 -3.54 8.58 -7.97
N PRO A 54 -4.34 8.88 -9.01
CA PRO A 54 -4.94 7.83 -9.84
C PRO A 54 -3.91 6.89 -10.46
N LEU A 55 -2.74 7.40 -10.89
CA LEU A 55 -1.65 6.58 -11.43
C LEU A 55 -1.05 5.65 -10.37
N VAL A 56 -1.02 6.08 -9.11
CA VAL A 56 -0.58 5.23 -7.98
C VAL A 56 -1.55 4.06 -7.79
N LEU A 57 -2.86 4.30 -7.87
CA LEU A 57 -3.88 3.25 -7.77
C LEU A 57 -3.82 2.28 -8.97
N GLU A 58 -3.64 2.80 -10.18
CA GLU A 58 -3.40 1.99 -11.38
C GLU A 58 -2.15 1.12 -11.22
N LYS A 59 -1.08 1.66 -10.65
CA LYS A 59 0.15 0.89 -10.41
C LYS A 59 -0.03 -0.19 -9.36
N ILE A 60 -0.80 0.06 -8.30
CA ILE A 60 -1.21 -0.96 -7.33
C ILE A 60 -1.93 -2.10 -8.04
N GLU A 61 -2.94 -1.79 -8.87
CA GLU A 61 -3.68 -2.79 -9.62
C GLU A 61 -2.79 -3.60 -10.57
N GLU A 62 -1.95 -2.92 -11.36
CA GLU A 62 -0.99 -3.54 -12.28
C GLU A 62 -0.10 -4.55 -11.55
N VAL A 63 0.46 -4.15 -10.40
CA VAL A 63 1.34 -5.00 -9.59
C VAL A 63 0.60 -6.20 -9.02
N VAL A 64 -0.59 -6.00 -8.46
CA VAL A 64 -1.39 -7.11 -7.89
C VAL A 64 -1.77 -8.11 -8.98
N ARG A 65 -2.21 -7.65 -10.15
CA ARG A 65 -2.58 -8.53 -11.26
C ARG A 65 -1.39 -9.27 -11.84
N ALA A 66 -0.22 -8.65 -11.89
CA ALA A 66 1.01 -9.29 -12.37
C ALA A 66 1.54 -10.35 -11.39
N LYS A 67 1.47 -10.08 -10.08
CA LYS A 67 2.07 -10.91 -9.03
C LYS A 67 1.09 -11.89 -8.38
N LYS A 68 -0.21 -11.69 -8.61
CA LYS A 68 -1.36 -12.46 -8.12
C LYS A 68 -1.60 -12.44 -6.60
N ARG A 69 -0.56 -12.32 -5.78
CA ARG A 69 -0.63 -12.37 -4.31
C ARG A 69 0.32 -11.37 -3.68
N VAL A 70 -0.20 -10.27 -3.19
CA VAL A 70 0.59 -9.14 -2.65
C VAL A 70 0.17 -8.76 -1.24
N VAL A 71 1.11 -8.39 -0.38
CA VAL A 71 0.87 -7.70 0.89
C VAL A 71 1.49 -6.32 0.78
N PHE A 72 0.67 -5.29 0.83
CA PHE A 72 1.13 -3.91 0.96
C PHE A 72 1.33 -3.59 2.43
N THR A 73 2.60 -3.41 2.82
CA THR A 73 3.04 -3.24 4.20
C THR A 73 3.88 -1.98 4.36
N GLY A 74 3.89 -1.41 5.56
CA GLY A 74 4.75 -0.25 5.85
C GLY A 74 6.20 -0.61 6.15
N ASP A 75 6.47 -1.89 6.45
CA ASP A 75 7.79 -2.44 6.77
C ASP A 75 7.78 -3.93 6.41
N PHE A 76 8.49 -4.34 5.36
CA PHE A 76 8.51 -5.74 4.93
C PHE A 76 9.23 -6.67 5.92
N GLU A 77 10.16 -6.16 6.73
CA GLU A 77 10.88 -6.94 7.74
C GLU A 77 9.99 -7.22 8.97
N ASN A 78 9.08 -6.30 9.28
CA ASN A 78 8.18 -6.36 10.44
C ASN A 78 6.69 -6.32 10.08
N SER A 79 6.30 -6.97 8.97
CA SER A 79 4.90 -7.00 8.57
C SER A 79 4.01 -7.68 9.62
N SER A 80 2.85 -7.07 9.88
CA SER A 80 1.83 -7.60 10.79
C SER A 80 0.97 -8.71 10.18
N THR A 81 1.04 -8.88 8.86
CA THR A 81 0.24 -9.83 8.08
C THR A 81 1.01 -11.14 7.92
N ASN A 82 0.49 -12.24 8.47
CA ASN A 82 1.12 -13.55 8.39
C ASN A 82 0.43 -14.44 7.35
N VAL A 83 1.01 -14.49 6.16
CA VAL A 83 0.51 -15.27 5.01
C VAL A 83 1.67 -15.88 4.21
N GLU A 84 1.48 -17.11 3.74
CA GLU A 84 2.46 -17.81 2.92
C GLU A 84 2.22 -17.61 1.42
N GLY A 85 3.30 -17.50 0.64
CA GLY A 85 3.22 -17.40 -0.81
C GLY A 85 2.69 -16.06 -1.34
N TYR A 86 2.78 -15.00 -0.54
CA TYR A 86 2.55 -13.62 -0.95
C TYR A 86 3.90 -12.89 -1.02
N ILE A 87 3.99 -11.91 -1.91
CA ILE A 87 5.11 -10.95 -1.91
C ILE A 87 4.75 -9.74 -1.05
N PHE A 88 5.73 -9.20 -0.34
CA PHE A 88 5.55 -8.01 0.51
C PHE A 88 6.15 -6.81 -0.22
N LEU A 89 5.38 -5.74 -0.33
CA LEU A 89 5.76 -4.51 -1.03
C LEU A 89 5.47 -3.30 -0.16
N GLU A 90 6.41 -2.35 -0.18
CA GLU A 90 6.32 -1.08 0.52
C GLU A 90 5.84 0.04 -0.42
N ILE A 91 5.53 1.20 0.14
CA ILE A 91 5.00 2.33 -0.64
C ILE A 91 5.95 2.75 -1.77
N THR A 92 7.26 2.64 -1.54
CA THR A 92 8.32 2.97 -2.50
C THR A 92 8.37 2.02 -3.69
N ASP A 93 7.97 0.75 -3.53
CA ASP A 93 7.87 -0.21 -4.63
C ASP A 93 6.78 0.18 -5.65
N ILE A 94 5.80 0.97 -5.20
CA ILE A 94 4.71 1.48 -6.04
C ILE A 94 5.05 2.86 -6.62
N THR A 95 5.65 3.74 -5.83
CA THR A 95 5.79 5.15 -6.18
C THR A 95 7.09 5.47 -6.92
N ASN A 96 8.19 4.74 -6.64
CA ASN A 96 9.46 4.96 -7.33
C ASN A 96 9.40 4.70 -8.84
N PRO A 97 8.73 3.64 -9.35
CA PRO A 97 8.55 3.43 -10.79
C PRO A 97 7.77 4.55 -11.49
N LEU A 98 6.97 5.32 -10.74
CA LEU A 98 6.22 6.47 -11.23
C LEU A 98 7.01 7.79 -11.12
N HIS A 99 8.26 7.73 -10.66
CA HIS A 99 9.08 8.90 -10.33
C HIS A 99 8.45 9.83 -9.27
N LEU A 100 7.60 9.28 -8.39
CA LEU A 100 6.95 10.00 -7.30
C LEU A 100 7.74 9.80 -6.00
N TYR A 101 8.74 10.64 -5.80
CA TYR A 101 9.64 10.52 -4.65
C TYR A 101 9.14 11.36 -3.46
N VAL A 102 9.16 10.77 -2.27
CA VAL A 102 9.06 11.52 -1.02
C VAL A 102 10.48 11.80 -0.56
N GLU A 103 10.93 13.03 -0.80
CA GLU A 103 12.16 13.52 -0.15
C GLU A 103 11.94 13.49 1.36
N ASP A 104 12.78 12.71 2.04
CA ASP A 104 12.87 12.73 3.49
C ASP A 104 13.52 14.05 3.89
N LYS A 105 12.71 15.10 4.07
CA LYS A 105 13.13 16.29 4.81
C LYS A 105 13.18 15.94 6.30
N SER A 106 13.95 14.91 6.66
CA SER A 106 14.40 14.76 8.03
C SER A 106 15.21 16.00 8.36
N ARG A 107 14.63 16.77 9.28
CA ARG A 107 15.20 17.92 9.95
C ARG A 107 16.62 17.59 10.41
N GLY A 108 17.61 17.99 9.63
CA GLY A 108 18.79 18.60 10.21
C GLY A 108 18.32 19.87 10.91
N SER A 109 17.87 19.75 12.16
CA SER A 109 18.03 20.86 13.09
C SER A 109 19.53 21.08 13.16
N ASP A 110 20.06 21.94 12.28
CA ASP A 110 21.24 22.71 12.59
C ASP A 110 20.93 23.34 13.95
N TYR A 111 21.56 22.77 14.98
CA TYR A 111 21.73 23.42 16.26
C TYR A 111 22.54 24.68 15.97
N GLY A 112 21.85 25.75 15.63
CA GLY A 112 22.42 27.09 15.54
C GLY A 112 22.69 27.58 16.94
N ASP A 113 23.99 27.65 17.24
CA ASP A 113 24.71 28.41 18.28
C ASP A 113 23.89 29.39 19.13
#